data_AF-A0A9X4KWP6-F1
#
_entry.id   AF-A0A9X4KWP6-F1
#
_cell.length_a   1.000
_cell.length_b   1.000
_cell.length_c   1.000
_cell.angle_alpha   90.00
_cell.angle_beta   90.00
_cell.angle_gamma   90.00
#
_symmetry.space_group_name_H-M   'P 1'
#
loop_
_entity.id
_entity.type
_entity.pdbx_description
1 polymer ?
#
loop_
_entity_poly.entity_id
_entity_poly.type
_entity_poly.pdbx_seq_one_letter_code
_entity_poly.pdbx_strand_id
1 'polypeptide(L)'
;MIEAEKYGAQLGVAIASGSTGAQYIGALKPGDWTAYANVNLTGMTKAEFKFASDKTGIVRLRIGGPSGTVIGTLNIASTGGLQTWKTAQIALAPAAGIQNLYLTFENAAGDEIGNIDYFKLLAA
;
A
#
# COMPACT_ATOMS: atom_id res chain seq x y z
N MET A 1 -9.45 8.74 1.03
CA MET A 1 -9.16 7.43 1.65
C MET A 1 -9.51 6.40 0.62
N ILE A 2 -8.64 5.41 0.43
CA ILE A 2 -8.81 4.31 -0.51
C ILE A 2 -8.53 3.05 0.28
N GLU A 3 -9.56 2.21 0.44
CA GLU A 3 -9.43 0.89 1.06
C GLU A 3 -8.56 0.01 0.16
N ALA A 4 -7.59 -0.68 0.76
CA ALA A 4 -6.59 -1.41 0.00
C ALA A 4 -7.20 -2.66 -0.67
N GLU A 5 -8.28 -3.21 -0.14
CA GLU A 5 -9.04 -4.30 -0.75
C GLU A 5 -9.96 -3.86 -1.89
N LYS A 6 -10.08 -2.55 -2.16
CA LYS A 6 -10.87 -1.99 -3.28
C LYS A 6 -10.05 -1.77 -4.55
N TYR A 7 -9.04 -2.62 -4.77
CA TYR A 7 -8.26 -2.60 -6.01
C TYR A 7 -9.11 -2.99 -7.23
N GLY A 8 -8.78 -2.43 -8.40
CA GLY A 8 -9.38 -2.79 -9.69
C GLY A 8 -8.66 -3.93 -10.41
N ALA A 9 -7.39 -4.16 -10.08
CA ALA A 9 -6.59 -5.29 -10.55
C ALA A 9 -5.51 -5.65 -9.52
N GLN A 10 -5.04 -6.89 -9.53
CA GLN A 10 -3.99 -7.38 -8.63
C GLN A 10 -3.18 -8.52 -9.24
N LEU A 11 -2.02 -8.79 -8.64
CA LEU A 11 -1.30 -10.05 -8.75
C LEU A 11 -0.89 -10.55 -7.37
N GLY A 12 -1.20 -11.82 -7.07
CA GLY A 12 -0.79 -12.53 -5.85
C GLY A 12 -1.51 -12.12 -4.55
N VAL A 13 -2.34 -11.08 -4.56
CA VAL A 13 -2.96 -10.52 -3.36
C VAL A 13 -4.32 -11.15 -3.06
N ALA A 14 -4.56 -11.45 -1.78
CA ALA A 14 -5.86 -11.89 -1.27
C ALA A 14 -6.48 -10.86 -0.32
N ILE A 15 -7.81 -10.81 -0.30
CA ILE A 15 -8.58 -10.06 0.69
C ILE A 15 -8.77 -10.97 1.90
N ALA A 16 -8.53 -10.43 3.10
CA ALA A 16 -8.80 -11.08 4.37
C ALA A 16 -9.69 -10.19 5.23
N SER A 17 -10.26 -10.78 6.29
CA SER A 17 -11.14 -10.08 7.23
C SER A 17 -10.59 -10.19 8.65
N GLY A 18 -10.68 -9.10 9.41
CA GLY A 18 -10.41 -9.08 10.84
C GLY A 18 -11.58 -9.65 11.64
N SER A 19 -11.38 -9.85 12.95
CA SER A 19 -12.42 -10.35 13.86
C SER A 19 -13.66 -9.45 13.97
N THR A 20 -13.53 -8.17 13.59
CA THR A 20 -14.61 -7.18 13.57
C THR A 20 -15.31 -7.05 12.22
N GLY A 21 -14.89 -7.84 11.21
CA GLY A 21 -15.44 -7.78 9.85
C GLY A 21 -14.80 -6.73 8.94
N ALA A 22 -13.88 -5.91 9.45
CA ALA A 22 -13.08 -5.01 8.61
C ALA A 22 -12.22 -5.82 7.63
N GLN A 23 -12.21 -5.43 6.36
CA GLN A 23 -11.44 -6.10 5.31
C GLN A 23 -10.10 -5.40 5.11
N TYR A 24 -9.10 -6.15 4.63
CA TYR A 24 -7.78 -5.64 4.28
C TYR A 24 -7.16 -6.55 3.23
N ILE A 25 -6.09 -6.10 2.59
CA ILE A 25 -5.22 -6.99 1.82
C ILE A 25 -4.17 -7.59 2.75
N GLY A 26 -3.95 -8.89 2.64
CA GLY A 26 -3.06 -9.60 3.56
C GLY A 26 -2.29 -10.72 2.90
N ALA A 27 -1.43 -11.35 3.69
CA ALA A 27 -0.46 -12.33 3.23
C ALA A 27 0.43 -11.81 2.08
N LEU A 28 0.78 -10.52 2.13
CA LEU A 28 1.47 -9.82 1.04
C LEU A 28 2.90 -10.34 0.89
N LYS A 29 3.28 -10.71 -0.33
CA LYS A 29 4.60 -11.28 -0.64
C LYS A 29 5.39 -10.41 -1.62
N PRO A 30 6.72 -10.58 -1.67
CA PRO A 30 7.54 -9.94 -2.68
C PRO A 30 7.06 -10.28 -4.09
N GLY A 31 6.81 -9.25 -4.91
CA GLY A 31 6.31 -9.39 -6.28
C GLY A 31 4.80 -9.22 -6.42
N ASP A 32 4.04 -9.24 -5.33
CA ASP A 32 2.62 -8.94 -5.34
C ASP A 32 2.37 -7.47 -5.67
N TRP A 33 1.19 -7.17 -6.22
CA TRP A 33 0.75 -5.79 -6.42
C TRP A 33 -0.77 -5.62 -6.47
N THR A 34 -1.24 -4.41 -6.18
CA THR A 34 -2.62 -3.95 -6.39
C THR A 34 -2.66 -2.66 -7.19
N ALA A 35 -3.72 -2.46 -7.99
CA ALA A 35 -3.91 -1.27 -8.84
C ALA A 35 -5.23 -0.55 -8.53
N TYR A 36 -5.19 0.78 -8.51
CA TYR A 36 -6.33 1.66 -8.20
C TYR A 36 -6.46 2.69 -9.32
N ALA A 37 -7.59 2.67 -10.01
CA ALA A 37 -7.82 3.52 -11.17
C ALA A 37 -8.30 4.93 -10.79
N ASN A 38 -8.06 5.89 -11.68
CA ASN A 38 -8.67 7.22 -11.65
C ASN A 38 -8.40 8.02 -10.37
N VAL A 39 -7.18 7.95 -9.84
CA VAL A 39 -6.78 8.70 -8.64
C VAL A 39 -6.22 10.06 -9.02
N ASN A 40 -6.82 11.14 -8.52
CA ASN A 40 -6.32 12.50 -8.74
C ASN A 40 -5.16 12.82 -7.79
N LEU A 41 -3.97 13.02 -8.34
CA LEU A 41 -2.74 13.34 -7.59
C LEU A 41 -2.46 14.84 -7.47
N THR A 42 -3.29 15.68 -8.12
CA THR A 42 -3.09 17.13 -8.13
C THR A 42 -3.08 17.69 -6.71
N GLY A 43 -1.96 18.31 -6.33
CA GLY A 43 -1.76 18.91 -5.01
C GLY A 43 -1.46 17.94 -3.88
N MET A 44 -1.35 16.63 -4.15
CA MET A 44 -1.03 15.62 -3.14
C MET A 44 0.48 15.60 -2.89
N THR A 45 0.89 15.66 -1.61
CA THR A 45 2.30 15.71 -1.22
C THR A 45 2.70 14.59 -0.26
N LYS A 46 1.72 13.91 0.35
CA LYS A 46 1.95 12.78 1.25
C LYS A 46 0.93 11.67 1.02
N ALA A 47 1.29 10.47 1.46
CA ALA A 47 0.36 9.37 1.64
C ALA A 47 0.46 8.84 3.08
N GLU A 48 -0.68 8.53 3.68
CA GLU A 48 -0.78 7.81 4.94
C GLU A 48 -1.24 6.38 4.67
N PHE A 49 -0.62 5.40 5.32
CA PHE A 49 -1.01 4.00 5.25
C PHE A 49 -1.41 3.50 6.62
N LYS A 50 -2.42 2.62 6.69
CA LYS A 50 -2.68 1.79 7.86
C LYS A 50 -2.29 0.35 7.55
N PHE A 51 -1.37 -0.19 8.34
CA PHE A 51 -0.75 -1.49 8.10
C PHE A 51 -0.50 -2.25 9.40
N ALA A 52 -0.33 -3.56 9.29
CA ALA A 52 0.06 -4.46 10.38
C ALA A 52 1.08 -5.47 9.86
N SER A 53 2.13 -5.74 10.63
CA SER A 53 3.20 -6.64 10.23
C SER A 53 3.93 -7.21 11.44
N ASP A 54 4.38 -8.45 11.33
CA ASP A 54 5.34 -9.08 12.24
C ASP A 54 6.78 -9.07 11.69
N LYS A 55 6.98 -8.57 10.46
CA LYS A 55 8.24 -8.57 9.70
C LYS A 55 8.63 -7.16 9.27
N THR A 56 9.64 -7.07 8.41
CA THR A 56 9.99 -5.87 7.64
C THR A 56 9.52 -6.02 6.21
N GLY A 57 9.36 -4.91 5.51
CA GLY A 57 9.05 -4.92 4.09
C GLY A 57 8.97 -3.53 3.51
N ILE A 58 8.70 -3.44 2.22
CA ILE A 58 8.63 -2.18 1.50
C ILE A 58 7.36 -2.18 0.65
N VAL A 59 6.59 -1.11 0.77
CA VAL A 59 5.49 -0.80 -0.14
C VAL A 59 5.91 0.37 -1.00
N ARG A 60 5.94 0.17 -2.31
CA ARG A 60 6.15 1.27 -3.27
C ARG A 60 4.80 1.71 -3.80
N LEU A 61 4.56 3.01 -3.77
CA LEU A 61 3.49 3.64 -4.53
C LEU A 61 4.03 4.04 -5.89
N ARG A 62 3.41 3.57 -6.97
CA ARG A 62 3.87 3.75 -8.35
C ARG A 62 2.78 4.31 -9.26
N ILE A 63 3.21 4.98 -10.33
CA ILE A 63 2.39 5.38 -11.49
C ILE A 63 2.96 4.75 -12.77
N GLY A 64 2.13 4.60 -13.79
CA GLY A 64 2.56 4.05 -15.09
C GLY A 64 2.74 2.52 -15.12
N GLY A 65 2.27 1.81 -14.09
CA GLY A 65 2.29 0.35 -14.01
C GLY A 65 2.99 -0.18 -12.75
N PRO A 66 2.94 -1.50 -12.51
CA PRO A 66 3.63 -2.13 -11.38
C PRO A 66 5.17 -2.00 -11.47
N SER A 67 5.74 -1.86 -12.67
CA SER A 67 7.16 -1.56 -12.87
C SER A 67 7.43 -0.07 -13.17
N GLY A 68 6.42 0.78 -13.00
CA GLY A 68 6.50 2.20 -13.32
C GLY A 68 7.21 3.03 -12.26
N THR A 69 7.13 4.36 -12.45
CA THR A 69 7.79 5.36 -11.59
C THR A 69 7.31 5.26 -10.15
N VAL A 70 8.25 5.09 -9.22
CA VAL A 70 7.97 5.19 -7.78
C VAL A 70 7.75 6.64 -7.42
N ILE A 71 6.59 6.94 -6.84
CA ILE A 71 6.25 8.27 -6.31
C ILE A 71 6.21 8.30 -4.78
N GLY A 72 6.26 7.16 -4.10
CA GLY A 72 6.32 7.08 -2.66
C GLY A 72 6.85 5.73 -2.18
N THR A 73 7.51 5.72 -1.02
CA THR A 73 8.02 4.50 -0.40
C THR A 73 7.66 4.46 1.08
N LEU A 74 6.92 3.43 1.49
CA LEU A 74 6.70 3.08 2.89
C LEU A 74 7.64 1.94 3.26
N ASN A 75 8.50 2.19 4.24
CA ASN A 75 9.28 1.14 4.89
C ASN A 75 8.46 0.59 6.06
N ILE A 76 8.09 -0.68 5.97
CA ILE A 76 7.37 -1.40 7.02
C ILE A 76 8.39 -1.98 8.01
N ALA A 77 8.13 -1.72 9.30
CA ALA A 77 8.74 -2.42 10.42
C ALA A 77 7.65 -3.15 11.20
N SER A 78 8.05 -4.11 12.03
CA SER A 78 7.12 -4.88 12.85
C SER A 78 6.26 -3.95 13.71
N THR A 79 4.95 -4.15 13.61
CA THR A 79 3.96 -3.44 14.42
C THR A 79 3.68 -4.15 15.73
N GLY A 80 4.19 -5.37 15.90
CA GLY A 80 3.92 -6.25 17.05
C GLY A 80 2.94 -7.39 16.74
N GLY A 81 2.52 -7.55 15.48
CA GLY A 81 1.67 -8.66 15.03
C GLY A 81 0.75 -8.30 13.86
N LEU A 82 0.25 -9.33 13.17
CA LEU A 82 -0.59 -9.19 11.96
C LEU A 82 -1.96 -8.54 12.17
N GLN A 83 -2.38 -8.35 13.42
CA GLN A 83 -3.61 -7.63 13.79
C GLN A 83 -3.32 -6.38 14.66
N THR A 84 -2.04 -6.04 14.85
CA THR A 84 -1.63 -4.83 15.58
C THR A 84 -1.41 -3.71 14.56
N TRP A 85 -2.45 -2.90 14.35
CA TRP A 85 -2.47 -1.89 13.30
C TRP A 85 -1.77 -0.60 13.72
N LYS A 86 -0.94 -0.04 12.84
CA LYS A 86 -0.33 1.28 12.98
C LYS A 86 -0.56 2.11 11.72
N THR A 87 -0.38 3.42 11.84
CA THR A 87 -0.36 4.33 10.70
C THR A 87 1.03 4.93 10.50
N ALA A 88 1.40 5.20 9.25
CA ALA A 88 2.61 5.95 8.91
C ALA A 88 2.39 6.81 7.67
N GLN A 89 3.03 7.98 7.66
CA GLN A 89 3.01 8.89 6.52
C GLN A 89 4.33 8.86 5.76
N ILE A 90 4.23 8.99 4.44
CA ILE A 90 5.36 9.07 3.52
C ILE A 90 5.23 10.34 2.66
N ALA A 91 6.37 10.89 2.25
CA ALA A 91 6.38 11.95 1.25
C ALA A 91 6.09 11.35 -0.14
N LEU A 92 5.43 12.14 -0.99
CA LEU A 92 5.22 11.84 -2.40
C LEU A 92 6.10 12.72 -3.28
N ALA A 93 6.74 12.11 -4.27
CA ALA A 93 7.34 12.83 -5.37
C ALA A 93 6.24 13.54 -6.17
N PRO A 94 6.54 14.70 -6.79
CA PRO A 94 5.56 15.43 -7.57
C PRO A 94 4.94 14.57 -8.68
N ALA A 95 3.62 14.43 -8.62
CA ALA A 95 2.80 13.83 -9.66
C ALA A 95 1.49 14.63 -9.73
N ALA A 96 0.89 14.71 -10.91
CA ALA A 96 -0.29 15.54 -11.14
C ALA A 96 -1.30 14.85 -12.06
N GLY A 97 -2.53 15.37 -12.04
CA GLY A 97 -3.62 14.86 -12.85
C GLY A 97 -4.19 13.55 -12.31
N ILE A 98 -5.05 12.93 -13.12
CA ILE A 98 -5.68 11.65 -12.84
C ILE A 98 -4.73 10.55 -13.32
N GLN A 99 -4.37 9.64 -12.41
CA GLN A 99 -3.46 8.54 -12.66
C GLN A 99 -3.99 7.23 -12.09
N ASN A 100 -3.51 6.11 -12.63
CA ASN A 100 -3.64 4.83 -11.95
C ASN A 100 -2.48 4.67 -10.97
N LEU A 101 -2.81 4.32 -9.74
CA LEU A 101 -1.83 4.01 -8.70
C LEU A 101 -1.62 2.51 -8.59
N TYR A 102 -0.39 2.12 -8.30
CA TYR A 102 -0.01 0.74 -8.05
C TYR A 102 0.71 0.67 -6.71
N LEU A 103 0.29 -0.24 -5.84
CA LEU A 103 1.08 -0.65 -4.67
C LEU A 103 1.83 -1.91 -5.06
N THR A 104 3.16 -1.90 -4.93
CA THR A 104 3.98 -3.10 -5.10
C THR A 104 4.68 -3.46 -3.81
N PHE A 105 4.79 -4.75 -3.56
CA PHE A 105 5.26 -5.30 -2.30
C PHE A 105 6.64 -5.94 -2.50
N GLU A 106 7.62 -5.52 -1.70
CA GLU A 106 9.01 -5.95 -1.78
C GLU A 106 9.51 -6.35 -0.38
N ASN A 107 10.33 -7.39 -0.30
CA ASN A 107 11.07 -7.75 0.91
C ASN A 107 12.39 -8.43 0.50
N ALA A 108 13.52 -7.91 1.00
CA ALA A 108 14.83 -8.46 0.66
C ALA A 108 15.03 -9.89 1.19
N ALA A 109 14.35 -10.27 2.27
CA ALA A 109 14.43 -11.61 2.85
C ALA A 109 13.60 -12.65 2.09
N GLY A 110 12.72 -12.24 1.17
CA GLY A 110 11.77 -13.14 0.51
C GLY A 110 10.55 -13.51 1.36
N ASP A 111 10.51 -13.09 2.62
CA ASP A 111 9.42 -13.34 3.56
C ASP A 111 8.17 -12.50 3.25
N GLU A 112 7.05 -12.94 3.80
CA GLU A 112 5.81 -12.17 3.85
C GLU A 112 6.03 -10.80 4.54
N ILE A 113 5.28 -9.80 4.07
CA ILE A 113 5.43 -8.40 4.48
C ILE A 113 4.38 -8.01 5.52
N GLY A 114 3.17 -8.57 5.44
CA GLY A 114 2.07 -8.28 6.36
C GLY A 114 0.80 -7.83 5.62
N ASN A 115 0.04 -6.94 6.27
CA ASN A 115 -1.31 -6.54 5.87
C ASN A 115 -1.42 -5.01 5.70
N ILE A 116 -2.30 -4.58 4.79
CA ILE A 116 -2.66 -3.17 4.59
C ILE A 116 -4.18 -3.03 4.56
N ASP A 117 -4.69 -2.15 5.40
CA ASP A 117 -6.12 -1.83 5.52
C ASP A 117 -6.49 -0.76 4.49
N TYR A 118 -5.88 0.42 4.60
CA TYR A 118 -6.13 1.52 3.66
C TYR A 118 -4.88 2.36 3.40
N PHE A 119 -5.00 3.23 2.40
CA PHE A 119 -4.13 4.40 2.26
C PHE A 119 -4.93 5.68 1.96
N LYS A 120 -4.35 6.82 2.29
CA LYS A 120 -4.95 8.14 2.11
C LYS A 120 -3.92 9.10 1.54
N LEU A 121 -4.24 9.73 0.41
CA LEU A 121 -3.47 10.84 -0.12
C LEU A 121 -3.81 12.11 0.65
N LEU A 122 -2.80 12.92 0.92
CA LEU A 122 -2.90 14.16 1.68
C LEU A 122 -2.34 15.30 0.84
N ALA A 123 -3.09 16.39 0.80
CA ALA A 123 -2.63 17.64 0.19
C ALA A 123 -1.54 18.31 1.05
N ALA A 124 -0.80 19.23 0.43
CA ALA A 124 0.04 20.19 1.15
C ALA A 124 -0.78 21.06 2.10
#